data_AF-A0A2C9JTZ0-F1
#
_entry.id   AF-A0A2C9JTZ0-F1
#
_cell.length_a   1.000
_cell.length_b   1.000
_cell.length_c   1.000
_cell.angle_alpha   90.00
_cell.angle_beta   90.00
_cell.angle_gamma   90.00
#
_symmetry.space_group_name_H-M   'P 1'
#
loop_
_entity.id
_entity.type
_entity.pdbx_description
1 polymer ?
#
loop_
_entity_poly.entity_id
_entity_poly.type
_entity_poly.pdbx_seq_one_letter_code
_entity_poly.pdbx_strand_id
1 'polypeptide(L)'
;MAAVGLSWEECTKRCPPGVIPACHNAADSVTISGEADRVTKFVEQLVSEGIFAREVDSQGTAYHTPEISQLDAFQEEILSPIIPNAKERPANWWSTSFPESQWGRPEARDCSVQYYTHNSKNPVYFHEAVLKIPKGSLVIEIGPHGLLMPVVKRTCGESIIPVTLMRRNEANNVSFCLSALGKCYLHGIDINPLALHSPVQFPVPLSTPIISPALAKIWDHSAKWRVPHYTQYLKSEDATNFLIHLESGAEFEYLTDHRNPTMKGAPPSATDIIVKGSAFSLK
;
A
#
# COMPACT_ATOMS: atom_id res chain seq x y z
N MET A 1 -29.85 8.10 -8.57
CA MET A 1 -29.07 8.76 -7.49
C MET A 1 -28.19 9.85 -8.10
N ALA A 2 -27.56 10.73 -7.31
CA ALA A 2 -26.61 11.71 -7.84
C ALA A 2 -25.45 11.98 -6.90
N ALA A 3 -24.25 12.21 -7.45
CA ALA A 3 -23.10 12.69 -6.71
C ALA A 3 -23.10 14.23 -6.72
N VAL A 4 -22.95 14.84 -5.55
CA VAL A 4 -22.98 16.30 -5.35
C VAL A 4 -21.73 16.78 -4.62
N GLY A 5 -21.30 18.00 -4.96
CA GLY A 5 -20.15 18.69 -4.40
C GLY A 5 -20.54 19.53 -3.18
N LEU A 6 -21.07 18.87 -2.15
CA LEU A 6 -21.54 19.47 -0.91
C LEU A 6 -21.01 18.64 0.27
N SER A 7 -20.87 19.27 1.44
CA SER A 7 -20.62 18.55 2.69
C SER A 7 -21.86 17.75 3.13
N TRP A 8 -21.66 16.79 4.05
CA TRP A 8 -22.75 16.03 4.64
C TRP A 8 -23.77 16.92 5.36
N GLU A 9 -23.29 17.91 6.12
CA GLU A 9 -24.11 18.89 6.84
C GLU A 9 -24.88 19.80 5.88
N GLU A 10 -24.26 20.21 4.78
CA GLU A 10 -24.91 21.00 3.73
C GLU A 10 -26.04 20.20 3.07
N CYS A 11 -25.79 18.94 2.71
CA CYS A 11 -26.83 18.06 2.16
C CYS A 11 -27.99 17.89 3.12
N THR A 12 -27.71 17.67 4.41
CA THR A 12 -28.75 17.51 5.45
C THR A 12 -29.66 18.74 5.56
N LYS A 13 -29.12 19.95 5.32
CA LYS A 13 -29.89 21.20 5.39
C LYS A 13 -30.60 21.55 4.07
N ARG A 14 -30.03 21.16 2.94
CA ARG A 14 -30.44 21.64 1.61
C ARG A 14 -31.26 20.64 0.80
N CYS A 15 -31.16 19.35 1.09
CA CYS A 15 -31.92 18.34 0.34
C CYS A 15 -33.43 18.59 0.50
N PRO A 16 -34.19 18.60 -0.61
CA PRO A 16 -35.64 18.73 -0.55
C PRO A 16 -36.28 17.47 0.08
N PRO A 17 -37.54 17.56 0.57
CA PRO A 17 -38.26 16.40 1.07
C PRO A 17 -38.25 15.23 0.06
N GLY A 18 -37.91 14.03 0.52
CA GLY A 18 -37.81 12.82 -0.32
C GLY A 18 -36.49 12.66 -1.07
N VAL A 19 -35.52 13.55 -0.85
CA VAL A 19 -34.12 13.38 -1.23
C VAL A 19 -33.29 13.42 0.05
N ILE A 20 -32.37 12.48 0.21
CA ILE A 20 -31.53 12.38 1.41
C ILE A 20 -30.06 12.19 1.04
N PRO A 21 -29.11 12.62 1.88
CA PRO A 21 -27.73 12.18 1.78
C PRO A 21 -27.64 10.68 2.08
N ALA A 22 -26.99 9.93 1.18
CA ALA A 22 -26.95 8.47 1.17
C ALA A 22 -25.53 7.91 1.30
N CYS A 23 -24.53 8.53 0.68
CA CYS A 23 -23.13 8.09 0.79
C CYS A 23 -22.22 9.28 1.09
N HIS A 24 -21.50 9.25 2.20
CA HIS A 24 -20.49 10.25 2.54
C HIS A 24 -19.16 9.83 1.92
N ASN A 25 -18.83 10.32 0.72
CA ASN A 25 -17.67 9.84 -0.04
C ASN A 25 -16.40 10.62 0.34
N ALA A 26 -16.49 11.94 0.46
CA ALA A 26 -15.42 12.82 0.95
C ALA A 26 -16.03 14.04 1.68
N ALA A 27 -15.18 14.85 2.32
CA ALA A 27 -15.60 16.06 3.04
C ALA A 27 -16.49 17.01 2.20
N ASP A 28 -16.29 17.03 0.88
CA ASP A 28 -17.02 17.85 -0.10
C ASP A 28 -17.74 17.00 -1.17
N SER A 29 -17.96 15.71 -0.92
CA SER A 29 -18.54 14.80 -1.90
C SER A 29 -19.51 13.84 -1.25
N VAL A 30 -20.79 14.02 -1.57
CA VAL A 30 -21.88 13.19 -1.07
C VAL A 30 -22.66 12.62 -2.24
N THR A 31 -23.11 11.36 -2.13
CA THR A 31 -24.14 10.83 -3.01
C THR A 31 -25.50 11.06 -2.35
N ILE A 32 -26.41 11.73 -3.04
CA ILE A 32 -27.82 11.87 -2.64
C ILE A 32 -28.67 10.80 -3.33
N SER A 33 -29.74 10.39 -2.63
CA SER A 33 -30.66 9.34 -3.07
C SER A 33 -32.10 9.75 -2.78
N GLY A 34 -33.03 9.30 -3.62
CA GLY A 34 -34.43 9.69 -3.56
C GLY A 34 -35.18 9.42 -4.87
N GLU A 35 -36.41 9.91 -4.96
CA GLU A 35 -37.25 9.82 -6.17
C GLU A 35 -36.55 10.47 -7.36
N ALA A 36 -36.59 9.81 -8.54
CA ALA A 36 -35.86 10.23 -9.74
C ALA A 36 -36.13 11.70 -10.10
N ASP A 37 -37.39 12.10 -10.25
CA ASP A 37 -37.77 13.46 -10.64
C ASP A 37 -37.29 14.52 -9.63
N ARG A 38 -37.25 14.18 -8.33
CA ARG A 38 -36.79 15.09 -7.27
C ARG A 38 -35.27 15.22 -7.29
N VAL A 39 -34.55 14.11 -7.49
CA VAL A 39 -33.10 14.12 -7.62
C VAL A 39 -32.70 14.94 -8.84
N THR A 40 -33.34 14.74 -10.00
CA THR A 40 -33.05 15.50 -11.23
C THR A 40 -33.26 17.00 -11.03
N LYS A 41 -34.41 17.41 -10.46
CA LYS A 41 -34.69 18.84 -10.16
C LYS A 41 -33.66 19.45 -9.22
N PHE A 42 -33.24 18.71 -8.19
CA PHE A 42 -32.24 19.21 -7.25
C PHE A 42 -30.84 19.28 -7.88
N VAL A 43 -30.48 18.33 -8.74
CA VAL A 43 -29.26 18.39 -9.54
C VAL A 43 -29.25 19.63 -10.44
N GLU A 44 -30.33 19.90 -11.18
CA GLU A 44 -30.46 21.09 -12.02
C GLU A 44 -30.32 22.38 -11.20
N GLN A 45 -30.95 22.44 -10.03
CA GLN A 45 -30.81 23.55 -9.10
C GLN A 45 -29.34 23.75 -8.69
N LEU A 46 -28.65 22.70 -8.20
CA LEU A 46 -27.25 22.80 -7.78
C LEU A 46 -26.34 23.24 -8.92
N VAL A 47 -26.55 22.71 -10.13
CA VAL A 47 -25.80 23.12 -11.32
C VAL A 47 -26.02 24.60 -11.64
N SER A 48 -27.26 25.10 -11.53
CA SER A 48 -27.56 26.53 -11.74
C SER A 48 -26.88 27.47 -10.74
N GLU A 49 -26.56 26.95 -9.54
CA GLU A 49 -25.81 27.64 -8.49
C GLU A 49 -24.28 27.49 -8.64
N GLY A 50 -23.81 26.77 -9.67
CA GLY A 50 -22.38 26.53 -9.91
C GLY A 50 -21.77 25.42 -9.04
N ILE A 51 -22.61 24.58 -8.41
CA ILE A 51 -22.18 23.47 -7.56
C ILE A 51 -22.11 22.20 -8.40
N PHE A 52 -21.07 21.40 -8.20
CA PHE A 52 -20.95 20.10 -8.86
C PHE A 52 -22.15 19.21 -8.49
N ALA A 53 -22.90 18.76 -9.49
CA ALA A 53 -23.91 17.73 -9.32
C ALA A 53 -23.99 16.89 -10.60
N ARG A 54 -23.95 15.57 -10.45
CA ARG A 54 -23.99 14.63 -11.56
C ARG A 54 -24.79 13.40 -11.19
N GLU A 55 -25.76 13.05 -12.02
CA GLU A 55 -26.51 11.81 -11.86
C GLU A 55 -25.60 10.58 -11.99
N VAL A 56 -25.91 9.58 -11.17
CA VAL A 56 -25.29 8.27 -11.16
C VAL A 56 -26.35 7.27 -11.56
N ASP A 57 -26.05 6.47 -12.58
CA ASP A 57 -26.91 5.36 -13.00
C ASP A 57 -27.03 4.34 -11.86
N SER A 58 -28.19 4.36 -11.22
CA SER A 58 -28.59 3.43 -10.17
C SER A 58 -29.70 2.49 -10.63
N GLN A 59 -29.87 2.33 -11.96
CA GLN A 59 -30.89 1.45 -12.57
C GLN A 59 -32.29 1.72 -12.01
N GLY A 60 -32.63 3.00 -11.84
CA GLY A 60 -33.92 3.46 -11.31
C GLY A 60 -34.14 3.21 -9.80
N THR A 61 -33.14 2.69 -9.08
CA THR A 61 -33.26 2.37 -7.65
C THR A 61 -32.63 3.47 -6.79
N ALA A 62 -33.33 3.85 -5.72
CA ALA A 62 -32.83 4.77 -4.69
C ALA A 62 -32.16 3.96 -3.55
N TYR A 63 -30.88 3.64 -3.70
CA TYR A 63 -30.14 2.89 -2.67
C TYR A 63 -29.89 3.72 -1.41
N HIS A 64 -29.68 3.04 -0.28
CA HIS A 64 -29.37 3.65 1.02
C HIS A 64 -30.43 4.66 1.49
N THR A 65 -31.71 4.34 1.25
CA THR A 65 -32.84 5.11 1.77
C THR A 65 -33.75 4.26 2.67
N PRO A 66 -34.48 4.88 3.61
CA PRO A 66 -35.41 4.18 4.50
C PRO A 66 -36.49 3.38 3.75
N GLU A 67 -36.88 3.78 2.54
CA GLU A 67 -37.88 3.10 1.71
C GLU A 67 -37.47 1.66 1.36
N ILE A 68 -36.16 1.36 1.32
CA ILE A 68 -35.67 -0.01 1.12
C ILE A 68 -36.12 -0.95 2.24
N SER A 69 -36.50 -0.44 3.42
CA SER A 69 -37.04 -1.26 4.51
C SER A 69 -38.30 -2.04 4.12
N GLN A 70 -39.01 -1.63 3.06
CA GLN A 70 -40.13 -2.40 2.49
C GLN A 70 -39.71 -3.79 1.97
N LEU A 71 -38.42 -3.96 1.67
CA LEU A 71 -37.83 -5.21 1.20
C LEU A 71 -37.23 -6.05 2.34
N ASP A 72 -37.26 -5.58 3.60
CA ASP A 72 -36.61 -6.26 4.72
C ASP A 72 -37.07 -7.71 4.87
N ALA A 73 -38.38 -7.96 4.82
CA ALA A 73 -38.93 -9.31 4.96
C ALA A 73 -38.51 -10.24 3.81
N PHE A 74 -38.46 -9.70 2.59
CA PHE A 74 -38.00 -10.42 1.41
C PHE A 74 -36.49 -10.72 1.47
N GLN A 75 -35.69 -9.77 1.93
CA GLN A 75 -34.25 -9.96 2.14
C GLN A 75 -34.00 -11.02 3.22
N GLU A 76 -34.75 -10.99 4.32
CA GLU A 76 -34.65 -11.99 5.39
C GLU A 76 -34.99 -13.40 4.86
N GLU A 77 -36.09 -13.54 4.12
CA GLU A 77 -36.49 -14.83 3.53
C GLU A 77 -35.40 -15.41 2.61
N ILE A 78 -34.77 -14.58 1.78
CA ILE A 78 -33.75 -15.03 0.82
C ILE A 78 -32.39 -15.25 1.46
N LEU A 79 -31.96 -14.36 2.35
CA LEU A 79 -30.60 -14.37 2.88
C LEU A 79 -30.43 -15.34 4.04
N SER A 80 -31.48 -15.61 4.84
CA SER A 80 -31.37 -16.51 6.00
C SER A 80 -30.96 -17.95 5.64
N PRO A 81 -31.45 -18.56 4.54
CA PRO A 81 -30.92 -19.84 4.07
C PRO A 81 -29.47 -19.78 3.55
N ILE A 82 -29.02 -18.63 3.04
CA ILE A 82 -27.66 -18.43 2.49
C ILE A 82 -26.66 -18.19 3.63
N ILE A 83 -27.09 -17.52 4.69
CA ILE A 83 -26.29 -17.15 5.87
C ILE A 83 -26.92 -17.79 7.11
N PRO A 84 -26.96 -19.13 7.21
CA PRO A 84 -27.62 -19.82 8.31
C PRO A 84 -26.89 -19.59 9.65
N ASN A 85 -25.58 -19.37 9.60
CA ASN A 85 -24.75 -19.08 10.76
C ASN A 85 -23.86 -17.87 10.45
N ALA A 86 -24.23 -16.72 11.01
CA ALA A 86 -23.46 -15.50 10.86
C ALA A 86 -22.07 -15.67 11.50
N LYS A 87 -21.03 -15.19 10.81
CA LYS A 87 -19.65 -15.19 11.32
C LYS A 87 -19.30 -13.81 11.86
N GLU A 88 -18.54 -13.77 12.94
CA GLU A 88 -18.02 -12.49 13.46
C GLU A 88 -17.12 -11.82 12.41
N ARG A 89 -17.29 -10.51 12.28
CA ARG A 89 -16.46 -9.67 11.41
C ARG A 89 -15.08 -9.52 12.04
N PRO A 90 -14.00 -9.66 11.27
CA PRO A 90 -12.66 -9.44 11.81
C PRO A 90 -12.47 -7.96 12.17
N ALA A 91 -11.68 -7.69 13.22
CA ALA A 91 -11.49 -6.34 13.76
C ALA A 91 -10.85 -5.35 12.76
N ASN A 92 -10.16 -5.85 11.73
CA ASN A 92 -9.58 -5.04 10.65
C ASN A 92 -10.58 -4.71 9.53
N TRP A 93 -11.84 -5.15 9.62
CA TRP A 93 -12.91 -4.71 8.73
C TRP A 93 -13.67 -3.53 9.34
N TRP A 94 -13.30 -2.32 8.91
CA TRP A 94 -14.03 -1.10 9.25
C TRP A 94 -15.38 -1.05 8.52
N SER A 95 -16.48 -0.99 9.27
CA SER A 95 -17.82 -0.91 8.66
C SER A 95 -18.03 0.47 8.07
N THR A 96 -18.59 0.53 6.87
CA THR A 96 -19.17 1.76 6.32
C THR A 96 -20.70 1.76 6.43
N SER A 97 -21.31 0.73 7.00
CA SER A 97 -22.78 0.65 7.18
C SER A 97 -23.24 1.24 8.51
N PHE A 98 -22.33 1.30 9.48
CA PHE A 98 -22.58 1.82 10.83
C PHE A 98 -21.55 2.91 11.15
N PRO A 99 -21.95 3.97 11.88
CA PRO A 99 -20.99 4.87 12.52
C PRO A 99 -20.04 4.09 13.45
N GLU A 100 -18.80 4.55 13.58
CA GLU A 100 -17.79 3.88 14.40
C GLU A 100 -18.23 3.66 15.85
N SER A 101 -18.95 4.62 16.43
CA SER A 101 -19.51 4.52 17.78
C SER A 101 -20.49 3.37 17.97
N GLN A 102 -20.98 2.77 16.88
CA GLN A 102 -21.94 1.67 16.88
C GLN A 102 -21.33 0.33 16.44
N TRP A 103 -20.04 0.25 16.11
CA TRP A 103 -19.40 -1.00 15.67
C TRP A 103 -19.45 -2.12 16.73
N GLY A 104 -19.53 -1.76 18.01
CA GLY A 104 -19.66 -2.73 19.11
C GLY A 104 -21.07 -3.31 19.29
N ARG A 105 -22.08 -2.82 18.56
CA ARG A 105 -23.45 -3.33 18.65
C ARG A 105 -23.55 -4.74 18.07
N PRO A 106 -24.39 -5.64 18.64
CA PRO A 106 -24.55 -7.00 18.13
C PRO A 106 -24.81 -7.08 16.62
N GLU A 107 -25.64 -6.18 16.09
CA GLU A 107 -26.02 -6.11 14.68
C GLU A 107 -24.87 -5.68 13.76
N ALA A 108 -23.84 -5.03 14.32
CA ALA A 108 -22.65 -4.60 13.60
C ALA A 108 -21.49 -5.59 13.76
N ARG A 109 -21.55 -6.55 14.68
CA ARG A 109 -20.44 -7.46 14.96
C ARG A 109 -20.33 -8.61 13.97
N ASP A 110 -21.47 -9.13 13.50
CA ASP A 110 -21.50 -10.31 12.65
C ASP A 110 -21.85 -9.99 11.21
N CYS A 111 -21.37 -10.81 10.28
CA CYS A 111 -21.78 -10.84 8.87
C CYS A 111 -23.17 -11.46 8.73
N SER A 112 -24.16 -10.94 9.46
CA SER A 112 -25.51 -11.48 9.54
C SER A 112 -26.41 -10.93 8.44
N VAL A 113 -27.58 -11.55 8.26
CA VAL A 113 -28.63 -11.02 7.38
C VAL A 113 -29.01 -9.60 7.81
N GLN A 114 -29.15 -9.37 9.12
CA GLN A 114 -29.48 -8.06 9.67
C GLN A 114 -28.41 -7.01 9.31
N TYR A 115 -27.12 -7.38 9.30
CA TYR A 115 -26.04 -6.48 8.88
C TYR A 115 -26.16 -6.07 7.40
N TYR A 116 -26.41 -7.04 6.50
CA TYR A 116 -26.53 -6.77 5.06
C TYR A 116 -27.82 -6.02 4.70
N THR A 117 -28.93 -6.34 5.37
CA THR A 117 -30.18 -5.58 5.29
C THR A 117 -29.98 -4.16 5.80
N HIS A 118 -29.24 -3.97 6.91
CA HIS A 118 -28.89 -2.64 7.41
C HIS A 118 -28.05 -1.85 6.39
N ASN A 119 -27.02 -2.46 5.80
CA ASN A 119 -26.18 -1.82 4.78
C ASN A 119 -27.00 -1.30 3.58
N SER A 120 -28.01 -2.06 3.15
CA SER A 120 -28.79 -1.75 1.94
C SER A 120 -29.63 -0.48 2.07
N LYS A 121 -30.07 -0.14 3.29
CA LYS A 121 -31.06 0.93 3.57
C LYS A 121 -30.53 2.10 4.38
N ASN A 122 -29.36 1.96 4.99
CA ASN A 122 -28.74 3.03 5.79
C ASN A 122 -27.59 3.69 5.02
N PRO A 123 -27.20 4.92 5.42
CA PRO A 123 -26.11 5.64 4.82
C PRO A 123 -24.77 4.90 4.80
N VAL A 124 -23.95 5.20 3.79
CA VAL A 124 -22.57 4.72 3.66
C VAL A 124 -21.59 5.75 4.22
N TYR A 125 -20.93 5.40 5.33
CA TYR A 125 -19.90 6.20 6.01
C TYR A 125 -18.50 5.94 5.44
N PHE A 126 -18.32 6.21 4.14
CA PHE A 126 -17.08 5.89 3.43
C PHE A 126 -15.94 6.83 3.81
N HIS A 127 -16.19 8.14 3.87
CA HIS A 127 -15.20 9.15 4.23
C HIS A 127 -14.60 8.89 5.61
N GLU A 128 -15.46 8.54 6.59
CA GLU A 128 -15.08 8.21 7.95
C GLU A 128 -14.13 7.01 8.00
N ALA A 129 -14.40 5.97 7.21
CA ALA A 129 -13.52 4.80 7.14
C ALA A 129 -12.19 5.13 6.44
N VAL A 130 -12.22 5.93 5.37
CA VAL A 130 -11.02 6.32 4.61
C VAL A 130 -10.08 7.19 5.46
N LEU A 131 -10.60 8.05 6.33
CA LEU A 131 -9.79 8.86 7.26
C LEU A 131 -8.94 8.03 8.23
N LYS A 132 -9.29 6.76 8.44
CA LYS A 132 -8.55 5.84 9.34
C LYS A 132 -7.34 5.19 8.67
N ILE A 133 -7.18 5.34 7.35
CA ILE A 133 -6.08 4.74 6.60
C ILE A 133 -4.74 5.34 7.08
N PRO A 134 -3.78 4.53 7.55
CA PRO A 134 -2.48 5.02 7.98
C PRO A 134 -1.68 5.63 6.83
N LYS A 135 -0.85 6.64 7.13
CA LYS A 135 0.12 7.20 6.17
C LYS A 135 1.12 6.14 5.71
N GLY A 136 1.51 6.19 4.44
CA GLY A 136 2.37 5.21 3.78
C GLY A 136 1.64 3.94 3.32
N SER A 137 0.33 3.83 3.53
CA SER A 137 -0.43 2.61 3.17
C SER A 137 -0.60 2.48 1.66
N LEU A 138 -0.47 1.26 1.15
CA LEU A 138 -0.90 0.91 -0.19
C LEU A 138 -2.40 0.59 -0.19
N VAL A 139 -3.18 1.32 -0.99
CA VAL A 139 -4.65 1.21 -1.03
C VAL A 139 -5.07 0.64 -2.37
N ILE A 140 -5.66 -0.55 -2.34
CA ILE A 140 -6.12 -1.28 -3.53
C ILE A 140 -7.64 -1.14 -3.64
N GLU A 141 -8.12 -0.59 -4.75
CA GLU A 141 -9.54 -0.65 -5.09
C GLU A 141 -9.86 -1.95 -5.83
N ILE A 142 -10.67 -2.78 -5.19
CA ILE A 142 -11.20 -4.02 -5.75
C ILE A 142 -12.57 -3.72 -6.35
N GLY A 143 -12.59 -3.57 -7.67
CA GLY A 143 -13.80 -3.32 -8.44
C GLY A 143 -13.52 -3.36 -9.94
N PRO A 144 -14.58 -3.44 -10.78
CA PRO A 144 -14.44 -3.50 -12.24
C PRO A 144 -13.95 -2.18 -12.86
N HIS A 145 -13.86 -1.11 -12.08
CA HIS A 145 -13.32 0.18 -12.45
C HIS A 145 -12.87 0.93 -11.19
N GLY A 146 -11.81 1.71 -11.27
CA GLY A 146 -11.36 2.61 -10.20
C GLY A 146 -12.24 3.83 -9.96
N LEU A 147 -13.49 3.62 -9.54
CA LEU A 147 -14.49 4.67 -9.32
C LEU A 147 -14.21 5.45 -8.04
N LEU A 148 -13.79 4.77 -6.97
CA LEU A 148 -13.59 5.36 -5.65
C LEU A 148 -12.17 5.89 -5.45
N MET A 149 -11.19 5.45 -6.25
CA MET A 149 -9.81 5.90 -6.12
C MET A 149 -9.62 7.43 -6.20
N PRO A 150 -10.33 8.18 -7.07
CA PRO A 150 -10.28 9.64 -7.06
C PRO A 150 -10.75 10.24 -5.72
N VAL A 151 -11.77 9.66 -5.10
CA VAL A 151 -12.33 10.11 -3.81
C VAL A 151 -11.34 9.82 -2.67
N VAL A 152 -10.77 8.62 -2.67
CA VAL A 152 -9.74 8.22 -1.69
C VAL A 152 -8.51 9.14 -1.80
N LYS A 153 -8.04 9.41 -3.03
CA LYS A 153 -6.94 10.36 -3.27
C LYS A 153 -7.24 11.77 -2.79
N ARG A 154 -8.48 12.24 -2.93
CA ARG A 154 -8.87 13.56 -2.42
C ARG A 154 -8.80 13.63 -0.90
N THR A 155 -9.18 12.55 -0.22
CA THR A 155 -9.17 12.47 1.25
C THR A 155 -7.75 12.27 1.81
N CYS A 156 -6.98 11.34 1.24
CA CYS A 156 -5.67 10.95 1.78
C CYS A 156 -4.50 11.72 1.14
N GLY A 157 -4.66 12.34 -0.02
CA GLY A 157 -3.59 13.02 -0.75
C GLY A 157 -2.42 12.10 -1.09
N GLU A 158 -1.20 12.63 -0.97
CA GLU A 158 0.06 11.90 -1.20
C GLU A 158 0.45 10.95 -0.07
N SER A 159 -0.38 10.85 0.98
CA SER A 159 -0.06 9.99 2.13
C SER A 159 -0.27 8.49 1.86
N ILE A 160 -0.78 8.10 0.70
CA ILE A 160 -1.05 6.70 0.33
C ILE A 160 -0.47 6.37 -1.03
N ILE A 161 -0.33 5.06 -1.30
CA ILE A 161 0.00 4.53 -2.62
C ILE A 161 -1.28 3.96 -3.25
N PRO A 162 -1.92 4.67 -4.18
CA PRO A 162 -3.19 4.25 -4.77
C PRO A 162 -3.00 3.21 -5.88
N VAL A 163 -3.76 2.13 -5.84
CA VAL A 163 -3.74 1.04 -6.82
C VAL A 163 -5.17 0.69 -7.25
N THR A 164 -5.43 0.76 -8.56
CA THR A 164 -6.69 0.33 -9.16
C THR A 164 -6.42 -0.96 -9.93
N LEU A 165 -7.26 -1.98 -9.75
CA LEU A 165 -7.06 -3.29 -10.39
C LEU A 165 -7.65 -3.41 -11.79
N MET A 166 -8.71 -2.66 -12.09
CA MET A 166 -9.39 -2.71 -13.39
C MET A 166 -9.82 -1.32 -13.85
N ARG A 167 -9.97 -1.16 -15.17
CA ARG A 167 -10.43 0.09 -15.77
C ARG A 167 -11.47 -0.19 -16.85
N ARG A 168 -12.62 0.50 -16.72
CA ARG A 168 -13.66 0.49 -17.75
C ARG A 168 -13.09 0.99 -19.07
N ASN A 169 -13.46 0.33 -20.18
CA ASN A 169 -12.99 0.62 -21.54
C ASN A 169 -11.48 0.44 -21.75
N GLU A 170 -10.78 -0.25 -20.84
CA GLU A 170 -9.39 -0.64 -21.04
C GLU A 170 -9.32 -1.79 -22.06
N ALA A 171 -8.39 -1.70 -23.02
CA ALA A 171 -8.27 -2.67 -24.10
C ALA A 171 -7.91 -4.07 -23.58
N ASN A 172 -7.12 -4.14 -22.51
CA ASN A 172 -6.73 -5.40 -21.89
C ASN A 172 -6.63 -5.26 -20.36
N ASN A 173 -7.73 -5.60 -19.67
CA ASN A 173 -7.78 -5.56 -18.21
C ASN A 173 -6.87 -6.60 -17.53
N VAL A 174 -6.49 -7.70 -18.22
CA VAL A 174 -5.52 -8.67 -17.68
C VAL A 174 -4.15 -8.02 -17.55
N SER A 175 -3.68 -7.37 -18.62
CA SER A 175 -2.41 -6.63 -18.60
C SER A 175 -2.43 -5.46 -17.61
N PHE A 176 -3.56 -4.76 -17.51
CA PHE A 176 -3.74 -3.67 -16.55
C PHE A 176 -3.64 -4.17 -15.10
N CYS A 177 -4.33 -5.27 -14.78
CA CYS A 177 -4.29 -5.90 -13.46
C CYS A 177 -2.89 -6.41 -13.12
N LEU A 178 -2.21 -7.11 -14.04
CA LEU A 178 -0.83 -7.57 -13.83
C LEU A 178 0.14 -6.39 -13.60
N SER A 179 -0.08 -5.27 -14.30
CA SER A 179 0.70 -4.04 -14.07
C SER A 179 0.42 -3.43 -12.69
N ALA A 180 -0.83 -3.47 -12.23
CA ALA A 180 -1.22 -3.04 -10.89
C ALA A 180 -0.60 -3.93 -9.80
N LEU A 181 -0.56 -5.25 -9.99
CA LEU A 181 0.13 -6.18 -9.11
C LEU A 181 1.65 -5.94 -9.11
N GLY A 182 2.26 -5.68 -10.28
CA GLY A 182 3.65 -5.25 -10.37
C GLY A 182 3.93 -3.98 -9.57
N LYS A 183 3.00 -3.01 -9.60
CA LYS A 183 3.08 -1.81 -8.76
C LYS A 183 3.03 -2.15 -7.27
N CYS A 184 2.18 -3.07 -6.85
CA CYS A 184 2.16 -3.54 -5.46
C CYS A 184 3.50 -4.17 -5.05
N TYR A 185 4.08 -5.01 -5.92
CA TYR A 185 5.39 -5.63 -5.68
C TYR A 185 6.51 -4.60 -5.52
N LEU A 186 6.54 -3.57 -6.37
CA LEU A 186 7.53 -2.48 -6.27
C LEU A 186 7.42 -1.68 -4.96
N HIS A 187 6.28 -1.74 -4.27
CA HIS A 187 6.06 -1.09 -2.97
C HIS A 187 6.18 -2.09 -1.80
N GLY A 188 6.79 -3.26 -2.03
CA GLY A 188 7.15 -4.22 -0.98
C GLY A 188 6.06 -5.22 -0.61
N ILE A 189 4.96 -5.30 -1.38
CA ILE A 189 3.97 -6.37 -1.19
C ILE A 189 4.51 -7.66 -1.81
N ASP A 190 4.63 -8.71 -1.01
CA ASP A 190 5.00 -10.03 -1.51
C ASP A 190 3.85 -10.61 -2.33
N ILE A 191 4.08 -10.76 -3.63
CA ILE A 191 3.11 -11.27 -4.59
C ILE A 191 3.75 -12.46 -5.27
N ASN A 192 3.06 -13.61 -5.20
CA ASN A 192 3.44 -14.79 -5.95
C ASN A 192 2.68 -14.83 -7.29
N PRO A 193 3.27 -14.37 -8.40
CA PRO A 193 2.60 -14.41 -9.71
C PRO A 193 2.33 -15.83 -10.20
N LEU A 194 3.07 -16.84 -9.71
CA LEU A 194 2.87 -18.23 -10.10
C LEU A 194 1.51 -18.77 -9.64
N ALA A 195 0.91 -18.19 -8.60
CA ALA A 195 -0.42 -18.57 -8.13
C ALA A 195 -1.55 -18.23 -9.13
N LEU A 196 -1.27 -17.39 -10.14
CA LEU A 196 -2.23 -17.02 -11.19
C LEU A 196 -2.26 -18.01 -12.35
N HIS A 197 -1.31 -18.95 -12.40
CA HIS A 197 -1.14 -19.88 -13.51
C HIS A 197 -1.22 -21.32 -13.02
N SER A 198 -1.35 -22.26 -13.96
CA SER A 198 -1.25 -23.67 -13.64
C SER A 198 0.11 -23.98 -13.00
N PRO A 199 0.14 -24.88 -12.00
CA PRO A 199 1.40 -25.25 -11.34
C PRO A 199 2.45 -25.70 -12.35
N VAL A 200 3.65 -25.14 -12.22
CA VAL A 200 4.81 -25.56 -13.02
C VAL A 200 5.22 -26.97 -12.60
N GLN A 201 5.44 -27.85 -13.58
CA GLN A 201 5.96 -29.19 -13.32
C GLN A 201 7.47 -29.13 -13.14
N PHE A 202 7.96 -29.73 -12.06
CA PHE A 202 9.38 -29.87 -11.77
C PHE A 202 9.81 -31.34 -11.92
N PRO A 203 11.07 -31.62 -12.34
CA PRO A 203 12.12 -30.65 -12.69
C PRO A 203 11.87 -29.95 -14.03
N VAL A 204 12.48 -28.77 -14.21
CA VAL A 204 12.36 -28.00 -15.47
C VAL A 204 13.14 -28.66 -16.63
N PRO A 205 12.77 -28.42 -17.90
CA PRO A 205 13.50 -28.95 -19.05
C PRO A 205 14.97 -28.53 -19.08
N LEU A 206 15.85 -29.38 -19.63
CA LEU A 206 17.29 -29.10 -19.78
C LEU A 206 17.59 -27.87 -20.67
N SER A 207 16.64 -27.49 -21.54
CA SER A 207 16.73 -26.29 -22.38
C SER A 207 16.37 -25.00 -21.63
N THR A 208 16.00 -25.07 -20.35
CA THR A 208 15.66 -23.88 -19.55
C THR A 208 16.88 -22.97 -19.43
N PRO A 209 16.77 -21.68 -19.80
CA PRO A 209 17.89 -20.74 -19.70
C PRO A 209 18.47 -20.66 -18.28
N ILE A 210 19.80 -20.63 -18.18
CA ILE A 210 20.49 -20.40 -16.91
C ILE A 210 20.22 -18.98 -16.38
N ILE A 211 20.02 -18.85 -15.07
CA ILE A 211 19.70 -17.57 -14.41
C ILE A 211 20.97 -16.73 -14.13
N SER A 212 22.14 -17.37 -14.02
CA SER A 212 23.42 -16.73 -13.66
C SER A 212 23.76 -15.46 -14.47
N PRO A 213 23.59 -15.42 -15.81
CA PRO A 213 23.88 -14.21 -16.59
C PRO A 213 23.00 -13.01 -16.23
N ALA A 214 21.77 -13.26 -15.75
CA ALA A 214 20.89 -12.19 -15.27
C ALA A 214 21.36 -11.65 -13.92
N LEU A 215 21.81 -12.52 -13.01
CA LEU A 215 22.28 -12.13 -11.68
C LEU A 215 23.60 -11.36 -11.70
N ALA A 216 24.51 -11.70 -12.61
CA ALA A 216 25.83 -11.06 -12.70
C ALA A 216 25.79 -9.54 -12.93
N LYS A 217 24.67 -9.00 -13.43
CA LYS A 217 24.48 -7.56 -13.68
C LYS A 217 23.74 -6.83 -12.56
N ILE A 218 23.26 -7.54 -11.53
CA ILE A 218 22.40 -6.99 -10.47
C ILE A 218 23.21 -6.56 -9.25
N TRP A 219 24.32 -7.25 -8.98
CA TRP A 219 25.14 -6.97 -7.81
C TRP A 219 25.93 -5.67 -7.98
N ASP A 220 25.90 -4.83 -6.94
CA ASP A 220 26.80 -3.69 -6.82
C ASP A 220 28.20 -4.16 -6.43
N HIS A 221 29.08 -4.27 -7.42
CA HIS A 221 30.49 -4.62 -7.25
C HIS A 221 31.40 -3.40 -7.07
N SER A 222 30.85 -2.23 -6.70
CA SER A 222 31.65 -1.02 -6.43
C SER A 222 32.58 -1.20 -5.23
N ALA A 223 32.14 -1.97 -4.23
CA ALA A 223 32.95 -2.32 -3.07
C ALA A 223 34.06 -3.30 -3.45
N LYS A 224 35.29 -2.96 -3.10
CA LYS A 224 36.47 -3.79 -3.31
C LYS A 224 36.83 -4.53 -2.04
N TRP A 225 37.21 -5.79 -2.20
CA TRP A 225 37.62 -6.66 -1.09
C TRP A 225 39.08 -7.04 -1.26
N ARG A 226 39.77 -7.25 -0.14
CA ARG A 226 41.15 -7.74 -0.16
C ARG A 226 41.18 -9.17 -0.69
N VAL A 227 41.75 -9.35 -1.88
CA VAL A 227 42.05 -10.68 -2.43
C VAL A 227 43.48 -11.04 -2.03
N PRO A 228 43.69 -12.12 -1.24
CA PRO A 228 45.03 -12.57 -0.90
C PRO A 228 45.81 -12.90 -2.17
N HIS A 229 47.01 -12.32 -2.31
CA HIS A 229 47.91 -12.64 -3.41
C HIS A 229 48.85 -13.77 -2.99
N TYR A 230 49.18 -14.69 -3.90
CA TYR A 230 50.10 -15.82 -3.62
C TYR A 230 51.42 -15.39 -2.96
N THR A 231 51.95 -14.23 -3.34
CA THR A 231 53.17 -13.64 -2.77
C THR A 231 53.07 -13.33 -1.28
N GLN A 232 51.87 -13.17 -0.73
CA GLN A 232 51.65 -12.97 0.72
C GLN A 232 51.88 -14.25 1.52
N TYR A 233 51.94 -15.42 0.87
CA TYR A 233 52.19 -16.72 1.49
C TYR A 233 53.64 -17.18 1.35
N LEU A 234 54.44 -16.50 0.53
CA LEU A 234 55.88 -16.73 0.44
C LEU A 234 56.56 -16.09 1.66
N LYS A 235 56.89 -16.93 2.65
CA LYS A 235 57.70 -16.53 3.80
C LYS A 235 59.16 -16.90 3.55
N SER A 236 60.05 -15.94 3.71
CA SER A 236 61.49 -16.20 3.90
C SER A 236 61.73 -16.32 5.41
N GLU A 237 62.57 -17.25 5.85
CA GLU A 237 62.93 -17.39 7.27
C GLU A 237 63.76 -16.19 7.77
N ASP A 238 64.43 -15.48 6.86
CA ASP A 238 65.37 -14.39 7.18
C ASP A 238 64.77 -12.98 7.00
N ALA A 239 63.49 -12.86 6.62
CA ALA A 239 62.86 -11.56 6.37
C ALA A 239 61.39 -11.50 6.81
N THR A 240 61.04 -10.42 7.54
CA THR A 240 59.65 -10.09 7.91
C THR A 240 59.22 -8.79 7.25
N ASN A 241 58.08 -8.81 6.56
CA ASN A 241 57.49 -7.62 5.94
C ASN A 241 56.31 -7.14 6.79
N PHE A 242 56.33 -5.87 7.20
CA PHE A 242 55.21 -5.20 7.87
C PHE A 242 54.54 -4.24 6.91
N LEU A 243 53.24 -4.43 6.67
CA LEU A 243 52.47 -3.54 5.80
C LEU A 243 51.58 -2.67 6.69
N ILE A 244 51.86 -1.37 6.70
CA ILE A 244 51.18 -0.38 7.55
C ILE A 244 50.16 0.37 6.70
N HIS A 245 48.89 0.27 7.06
CA HIS A 245 47.82 1.07 6.48
C HIS A 245 47.55 2.30 7.36
N LEU A 246 47.58 3.49 6.75
CA LEU A 246 47.36 4.77 7.43
C LEU A 246 45.98 5.38 7.11
N GLU A 247 45.05 4.56 6.65
CA GLU A 247 43.68 4.97 6.36
C GLU A 247 42.91 5.22 7.66
N SER A 248 41.88 6.07 7.60
CA SER A 248 41.12 6.41 8.80
C SER A 248 40.34 5.20 9.33
N GLY A 249 40.43 4.96 10.64
CA GLY A 249 39.92 3.77 11.32
C GLY A 249 40.84 2.55 11.28
N ALA A 250 42.03 2.64 10.67
CA ALA A 250 43.03 1.56 10.70
C ALA A 250 43.83 1.54 12.01
N GLU A 251 44.33 0.36 12.38
CA GLU A 251 45.10 0.13 13.63
C GLU A 251 46.28 1.12 13.82
N PHE A 252 46.92 1.54 12.72
CA PHE A 252 48.08 2.41 12.75
C PHE A 252 47.79 3.87 12.34
N GLU A 253 46.51 4.29 12.35
CA GLU A 253 46.10 5.67 12.00
C GLU A 253 46.84 6.73 12.85
N TYR A 254 47.14 6.43 14.12
CA TYR A 254 47.87 7.33 15.04
C TYR A 254 49.26 7.75 14.52
N LEU A 255 49.86 7.01 13.60
CA LEU A 255 51.13 7.39 12.98
C LEU A 255 51.00 8.61 12.07
N THR A 256 49.78 8.98 11.65
CA THR A 256 49.52 10.18 10.84
C THR A 256 49.63 11.49 11.63
N ASP A 257 49.63 11.43 12.96
CA ASP A 257 49.86 12.56 13.87
C ASP A 257 51.33 12.96 13.93
N HIS A 258 52.24 12.05 13.54
CA HIS A 258 53.66 12.35 13.44
C HIS A 258 53.96 13.13 12.14
N ARG A 259 53.88 14.46 12.22
CA ARG A 259 54.12 15.38 11.09
C ARG A 259 55.38 16.22 11.32
N ASN A 260 56.41 16.01 10.50
CA ASN A 260 57.57 16.89 10.42
C ASN A 260 57.40 17.83 9.20
N PRO A 261 57.73 19.14 9.29
CA PRO A 261 57.66 20.06 8.15
C PRO A 261 58.42 19.61 6.88
N THR A 262 59.37 18.68 6.99
CA THR A 262 60.14 18.16 5.83
C THR A 262 59.71 16.77 5.35
N MET A 263 58.98 15.97 6.14
CA MET A 263 58.55 14.62 5.75
C MET A 263 57.21 14.22 6.39
N LYS A 264 56.33 13.60 5.58
CA LYS A 264 55.15 12.87 6.03
C LYS A 264 55.48 11.38 6.06
N GLY A 265 55.42 10.73 7.21
CA GLY A 265 55.73 9.31 7.34
C GLY A 265 55.92 8.83 8.77
N ALA A 266 56.16 7.53 8.94
CA ALA A 266 56.39 6.90 10.23
C ALA A 266 57.59 7.56 10.97
N PRO A 267 57.53 7.71 12.30
CA PRO A 267 58.62 8.28 13.08
C PRO A 267 59.89 7.42 12.96
N PRO A 268 61.10 8.00 13.04
CA PRO A 268 62.34 7.22 13.06
C PRO A 268 62.38 6.12 14.14
N SER A 269 61.71 6.37 15.28
CA SER A 269 61.56 5.38 16.36
C SER A 269 60.65 4.19 16.00
N ALA A 270 59.81 4.28 14.96
CA ALA A 270 58.99 3.16 14.52
C ALA A 270 59.86 1.99 14.01
N THR A 271 60.99 2.28 13.36
CA THR A 271 61.92 1.24 12.90
C THR A 271 62.52 0.48 14.08
N ASP A 272 62.88 1.16 15.17
CA ASP A 272 63.39 0.52 16.38
C ASP A 272 62.35 -0.37 17.06
N ILE A 273 61.09 0.07 17.10
CA ILE A 273 59.97 -0.70 17.67
C ILE A 273 59.68 -1.94 16.81
N ILE A 274 59.70 -1.82 15.48
CA ILE A 274 59.47 -2.94 14.57
C ILE A 274 60.57 -4.00 14.73
N VAL A 275 61.85 -3.58 14.71
CA VAL A 275 63.01 -4.48 14.82
C VAL A 275 63.07 -5.16 16.19
N LYS A 276 62.78 -4.42 17.28
CA LYS A 276 62.78 -4.99 18.64
C LYS A 276 61.52 -5.82 18.94
N GLY A 277 60.36 -5.41 18.43
CA GLY A 277 59.08 -6.10 18.62
C GLY A 277 59.07 -7.50 18.00
N SER A 278 59.73 -7.69 16.85
CA SER A 278 59.94 -9.00 16.23
C SER A 278 60.79 -9.96 17.08
N ALA A 279 61.60 -9.47 18.01
CA ALA A 279 62.39 -10.31 18.92
C ALA A 279 61.56 -10.83 20.13
N PHE A 280 60.36 -10.30 20.37
CA PHE A 280 59.51 -10.66 21.50
C PHE A 280 58.32 -11.58 21.16
N SER A 281 58.15 -11.96 19.88
CA SER A 281 57.21 -13.03 19.49
C SER A 281 57.95 -14.36 19.33
N LEU A 282 58.47 -14.87 20.44
CA LEU A 282 58.88 -16.27 20.60
C LEU A 282 58.36 -16.79 21.95
N LYS A 283 57.05 -17.02 21.99
CA LYS A 283 56.38 -18.18 22.60
C LYS A 283 54.87 -18.09 22.37
#